data_AF-A0A3B9HG89-F1
#
_entry.id   AF-A0A3B9HG89-F1
#
_cell.length_a   1.000
_cell.length_b   1.000
_cell.length_c   1.000
_cell.angle_alpha   90.00
_cell.angle_beta   90.00
_cell.angle_gamma   90.00
#
_symmetry.space_group_name_H-M   'P 1'
#
loop_
_entity.id
_entity.type
_entity.pdbx_description
1 polymer ?
#
loop_
_entity_poly.entity_id
_entity_poly.type
_entity_poly.pdbx_seq_one_letter_code
_entity_poly.pdbx_strand_id
1 'polypeptide(L)'
;MAPRTMFEKIWDAHIVKEETGKPSVLYVDLHLVHEVTSPQAFDGLRMAGRSVRRTDLTVAVADHNTPTWDLSLPITDPIAKQQLDALSRNCEEFGVTLYDRFSPLQGIVHVIGPEQGHTQPGKTIVCGDSHTSTHG
;
A
#
# COMPACT_ATOMS: atom_id res chain seq x y z
N MET A 1 22.25 2.15 29.30
CA MET A 1 21.67 1.37 28.18
C MET A 1 22.73 1.19 27.12
N ALA A 2 22.83 0.00 26.52
CA ALA A 2 23.70 -0.20 25.37
C ALA A 2 23.21 0.66 24.19
N PRO A 3 24.12 1.17 23.33
CA PRO A 3 23.73 1.83 22.08
C PRO A 3 22.84 0.90 21.24
N ARG A 4 21.82 1.46 20.58
CA ARG A 4 20.94 0.76 19.65
C ARG A 4 21.01 1.41 18.27
N THR A 5 20.96 0.59 17.22
CA THR A 5 20.84 1.00 15.82
C THR A 5 19.47 1.63 15.56
N MET A 6 19.33 2.32 14.42
CA MET A 6 18.03 2.85 13.99
C MET A 6 17.01 1.73 13.78
N PHE A 7 17.42 0.64 13.12
CA PHE A 7 16.57 -0.53 12.89
C PHE A 7 16.04 -1.11 14.20
N GLU A 8 16.92 -1.38 15.19
CA GLU A 8 16.50 -1.93 16.49
C GLU A 8 15.51 -1.00 17.20
N LYS A 9 15.76 0.31 17.18
CA LYS A 9 14.85 1.28 17.81
C LYS A 9 13.46 1.27 17.17
N ILE A 10 13.39 1.23 15.84
CA ILE A 10 12.12 1.19 15.11
C ILE A 10 11.47 -0.18 15.34
N TRP A 11 12.17 -1.28 15.14
CA TRP A 11 11.66 -2.62 15.33
C TRP A 11 11.06 -2.83 16.73
N ASP A 12 11.84 -2.54 17.79
CA ASP A 12 11.40 -2.66 19.18
C ASP A 12 10.12 -1.87 19.47
N ALA A 13 9.99 -0.68 18.87
CA ALA A 13 8.83 0.19 19.06
C ALA A 13 7.54 -0.35 18.40
N HIS A 14 7.64 -1.27 17.43
CA HIS A 14 6.51 -1.81 16.67
C HIS A 14 6.14 -3.24 17.06
N ILE A 15 6.86 -3.89 17.98
CA ILE A 15 6.48 -5.21 18.48
C ILE A 15 5.16 -5.11 19.24
N VAL A 16 4.14 -5.81 18.74
CA VAL A 16 2.85 -5.98 19.42
C VAL A 16 2.87 -7.22 20.31
N LYS A 17 3.50 -8.30 19.82
CA LYS A 17 3.61 -9.56 20.55
C LYS A 17 4.86 -10.31 20.14
N GLU A 18 5.53 -10.89 21.12
CA GLU A 18 6.66 -11.78 20.91
C GLU A 18 6.48 -13.04 21.76
N GLU A 19 6.76 -14.20 21.18
CA GLU A 19 6.71 -15.50 21.85
C GLU A 19 8.00 -16.25 21.54
N THR A 20 8.57 -16.92 22.55
CA THR A 20 9.81 -17.68 22.38
C THR A 20 9.68 -18.71 21.26
N GLY A 21 10.60 -18.66 20.28
CA GLY A 21 10.63 -19.59 19.16
C GLY A 21 9.62 -19.30 18.04
N LYS A 22 8.91 -18.16 18.07
CA LYS A 22 7.99 -17.74 17.00
C LYS A 22 8.40 -16.38 16.43
N PRO A 23 8.04 -16.06 15.17
CA PRO A 23 8.21 -14.72 14.63
C PRO A 23 7.47 -13.67 15.46
N SER A 24 8.07 -12.50 15.63
CA SER A 24 7.43 -11.36 16.28
C SER A 24 6.25 -10.85 15.45
N VAL A 25 5.20 -10.41 16.12
CA VAL A 25 4.07 -9.72 15.49
C VAL A 25 4.35 -8.23 15.55
N LEU A 26 4.45 -7.60 14.38
CA LEU A 26 4.68 -6.17 14.26
C LEU A 26 3.40 -5.41 13.93
N TYR A 27 3.30 -4.20 14.45
CA TYR A 27 2.35 -3.21 13.98
C TYR A 27 2.85 -2.57 12.67
N VAL A 28 1.93 -2.28 11.76
CA VAL A 28 2.21 -1.64 10.46
C VAL A 28 1.54 -0.27 10.41
N ASP A 29 2.33 0.79 10.22
CA ASP A 29 1.84 2.18 10.24
C ASP A 29 1.30 2.68 8.90
N LEU A 30 1.70 2.04 7.79
CA LEU A 30 1.25 2.44 6.47
C LEU A 30 1.22 1.24 5.53
N HIS A 31 0.10 1.09 4.85
CA HIS A 31 -0.10 0.13 3.77
C HIS A 31 -0.24 0.93 2.48
N LEU A 32 0.71 0.76 1.57
CA LEU A 32 0.58 1.25 0.21
C LEU A 32 0.10 0.09 -0.66
N VAL A 33 -0.86 0.35 -1.53
CA VAL A 33 -1.43 -0.67 -2.43
C VAL A 33 -1.58 -0.13 -3.85
N HIS A 34 -1.50 -1.03 -4.82
CA HIS A 34 -1.59 -0.71 -6.25
C HIS A 34 -2.34 -1.82 -6.99
N GLU A 35 -2.70 -1.57 -8.25
CA GLU A 35 -3.63 -2.38 -9.03
C GLU A 35 -3.13 -3.79 -9.38
N VAL A 36 -1.82 -4.05 -9.28
CA VAL A 36 -1.25 -5.34 -9.71
C VAL A 36 -1.42 -6.42 -8.65
N THR A 37 -1.11 -6.11 -7.39
CA THR A 37 -1.03 -7.10 -6.30
C THR A 37 -2.20 -7.02 -5.32
N SER A 38 -2.81 -5.84 -5.18
CA SER A 38 -3.88 -5.63 -4.21
C SER A 38 -5.20 -6.36 -4.49
N PRO A 39 -5.61 -6.70 -5.74
CA PRO A 39 -6.86 -7.41 -5.97
C PRO A 39 -6.97 -8.72 -5.17
N GLN A 40 -5.89 -9.50 -5.11
CA GLN A 40 -5.85 -10.74 -4.34
C GLN A 40 -6.02 -10.50 -2.83
N ALA A 41 -5.45 -9.41 -2.30
CA ALA A 41 -5.57 -9.06 -0.89
C ALA A 41 -7.02 -8.69 -0.52
N PHE A 42 -7.68 -7.88 -1.37
CA PHE A 42 -9.09 -7.52 -1.19
C PHE A 42 -10.01 -8.74 -1.31
N ASP A 43 -9.77 -9.63 -2.27
CA ASP A 43 -10.51 -10.88 -2.41
C ASP A 43 -10.35 -11.77 -1.17
N GLY A 44 -9.13 -11.88 -0.63
CA GLY A 44 -8.86 -12.60 0.61
C GLY A 44 -9.64 -12.04 1.81
N LEU A 45 -9.73 -10.71 1.92
CA LEU A 45 -10.55 -10.06 2.96
C LEU A 45 -12.04 -10.41 2.78
N ARG A 46 -12.55 -10.30 1.56
CA ARG A 46 -13.95 -10.60 1.24
C ARG A 46 -14.32 -12.05 1.52
N MET A 47 -13.48 -13.00 1.09
CA MET A 47 -13.66 -14.43 1.36
C MET A 47 -13.65 -14.75 2.85
N ALA A 48 -12.86 -14.01 3.63
CA ALA A 48 -12.81 -14.16 5.08
C ALA A 48 -13.90 -13.38 5.84
N GLY A 49 -14.78 -12.65 5.14
CA GLY A 49 -15.80 -11.79 5.75
C GLY A 49 -15.21 -10.63 6.56
N ARG A 50 -14.05 -10.10 6.14
CA ARG A 50 -13.30 -9.04 6.84
C ARG A 50 -13.32 -7.75 6.04
N SER A 51 -13.28 -6.62 6.76
CA SER A 51 -13.02 -5.30 6.18
C SER A 51 -11.54 -4.91 6.31
N VAL A 52 -11.13 -3.86 5.59
CA VAL A 52 -9.85 -3.18 5.87
C VAL A 52 -9.93 -2.54 7.25
N ARG A 53 -9.01 -2.89 8.14
CA ARG A 53 -9.06 -2.47 9.56
C ARG A 53 -8.70 -1.00 9.77
N ARG A 54 -7.73 -0.48 9.00
CA ARG A 54 -7.16 0.86 9.13
C ARG A 54 -7.14 1.54 7.75
N THR A 55 -8.32 1.93 7.28
CA THR A 55 -8.47 2.68 6.03
C THR A 55 -7.76 4.04 6.09
N ASP A 56 -7.60 4.60 7.28
CA ASP A 56 -6.82 5.81 7.56
C ASP A 56 -5.30 5.61 7.42
N LEU A 57 -4.83 4.36 7.42
CA LEU A 57 -3.42 3.98 7.22
C LEU A 57 -3.22 3.14 5.95
N THR A 58 -4.17 3.19 5.02
CA THR A 58 -4.11 2.45 3.75
C THR A 58 -4.37 3.40 2.60
N VAL A 59 -3.44 3.48 1.67
CA VAL A 59 -3.51 4.39 0.51
C VAL A 59 -3.26 3.59 -0.75
N ALA A 60 -4.14 3.76 -1.72
CA ALA A 60 -4.08 3.14 -3.02
C ALA A 60 -3.65 4.14 -4.10
N VAL A 61 -2.93 3.66 -5.10
CA VAL A 61 -2.59 4.44 -6.30
C VAL A 61 -2.61 3.57 -7.54
N ALA A 62 -3.02 4.14 -8.66
CA ALA A 62 -2.92 3.53 -9.98
C ALA A 62 -1.62 3.97 -10.68
N ASP A 63 -0.62 3.11 -10.80
CA ASP A 63 0.70 3.52 -11.31
C ASP A 63 1.39 2.56 -12.29
N HIS A 64 1.25 1.25 -12.17
CA HIS A 64 1.94 0.26 -13.00
C HIS A 64 1.34 0.13 -14.41
N ASN A 65 0.01 0.18 -14.49
CA ASN A 65 -0.80 -0.07 -15.68
C ASN A 65 -1.47 1.20 -16.21
N THR A 66 -1.22 2.34 -15.59
CA THR A 66 -1.70 3.64 -16.07
C THR A 66 -1.04 3.94 -17.41
N PRO A 67 -1.81 4.06 -18.51
CA PRO A 67 -1.22 4.35 -19.82
C PRO A 67 -0.56 5.72 -19.87
N THR A 68 0.53 5.83 -20.63
CA THR A 68 1.32 7.07 -20.78
C THR A 68 0.82 8.00 -21.89
N TRP A 69 -0.24 7.60 -22.61
CA TRP A 69 -0.90 8.44 -23.61
C TRP A 69 -2.03 9.27 -23.00
N ASP A 70 -2.65 10.11 -23.83
CA ASP A 70 -3.74 11.00 -23.46
C ASP A 70 -4.82 10.29 -22.62
N LEU A 71 -5.11 10.85 -21.44
CA LEU A 71 -6.06 10.30 -20.47
C LEU A 71 -7.50 10.19 -21.01
N SER A 72 -7.85 10.98 -22.02
CA SER A 72 -9.16 10.91 -22.69
C SER A 72 -9.32 9.66 -23.56
N LEU A 73 -8.22 9.01 -23.93
CA LEU A 73 -8.24 7.80 -24.74
C LEU A 73 -8.49 6.55 -23.88
N PRO A 74 -9.15 5.52 -24.44
CA PRO A 74 -9.43 4.29 -23.72
C PRO A 74 -8.15 3.53 -23.36
N ILE A 75 -8.24 2.72 -22.31
CA ILE A 75 -7.23 1.70 -22.00
C ILE A 75 -7.43 0.56 -22.99
N THR A 76 -6.44 0.31 -23.82
CA THR A 76 -6.50 -0.68 -24.91
C THR A 76 -6.08 -2.07 -24.47
N ASP A 77 -5.23 -2.18 -23.44
CA ASP A 77 -4.87 -3.46 -22.84
C ASP A 77 -6.00 -3.93 -21.88
N PRO A 78 -6.67 -5.06 -22.18
CA PRO A 78 -7.76 -5.55 -21.35
C PRO A 78 -7.32 -5.99 -19.95
N ILE A 79 -6.08 -6.45 -19.77
CA ILE A 79 -5.54 -6.86 -18.47
C ILE A 79 -5.30 -5.61 -17.61
N ALA A 80 -4.63 -4.61 -18.16
CA ALA A 80 -4.42 -3.32 -17.51
C ALA A 80 -5.75 -2.70 -17.08
N LYS A 81 -6.74 -2.70 -17.98
CA LYS A 81 -8.08 -2.20 -17.70
C LYS A 81 -8.73 -2.97 -16.54
N GLN A 82 -8.69 -4.30 -16.57
CA GLN A 82 -9.29 -5.12 -15.52
C GLN A 82 -8.65 -4.87 -14.15
N GLN A 83 -7.33 -4.70 -14.08
CA GLN A 83 -6.63 -4.42 -12.83
C GLN A 83 -6.98 -3.03 -12.28
N LEU A 84 -7.03 -2.00 -13.12
CA LEU A 84 -7.43 -0.64 -12.72
C LEU A 84 -8.90 -0.56 -12.28
N ASP A 85 -9.80 -1.22 -13.02
CA ASP A 85 -11.21 -1.33 -12.65
C ASP A 85 -11.38 -2.09 -11.31
N ALA A 86 -10.58 -3.15 -11.09
CA ALA A 86 -10.59 -3.90 -9.83
C ALA A 86 -10.10 -3.06 -8.66
N LEU A 87 -9.00 -2.31 -8.81
CA LEU A 87 -8.51 -1.40 -7.80
C LEU A 87 -9.58 -0.37 -7.41
N SER A 88 -10.19 0.26 -8.42
CA SER A 88 -11.20 1.29 -8.22
C SER A 88 -12.41 0.77 -7.44
N ARG A 89 -12.98 -0.36 -7.88
CA ARG A 89 -14.11 -1.02 -7.20
C ARG A 89 -13.75 -1.45 -5.78
N ASN A 90 -12.57 -2.04 -5.58
CA ASN A 90 -12.13 -2.47 -4.26
C ASN A 90 -11.93 -1.29 -3.31
N CYS A 91 -11.36 -0.18 -3.78
CA CYS A 91 -11.17 1.00 -2.94
C CYS A 91 -12.51 1.64 -2.55
N GLU A 92 -13.47 1.68 -3.47
CA GLU A 92 -14.85 2.12 -3.19
C GLU A 92 -15.54 1.20 -2.17
N GLU A 93 -15.49 -0.12 -2.38
CA GLU A 93 -16.12 -1.12 -1.51
C GLU A 93 -15.56 -1.09 -0.08
N PHE A 94 -14.24 -0.99 0.07
CA PHE A 94 -13.56 -1.07 1.35
C PHE A 94 -13.28 0.29 2.00
N GLY A 95 -13.61 1.40 1.33
CA GLY A 95 -13.40 2.76 1.84
C GLY A 95 -11.93 3.15 1.94
N VAL A 96 -11.11 2.71 0.99
CA VAL A 96 -9.67 3.04 0.91
C VAL A 96 -9.46 4.27 0.03
N THR A 97 -8.62 5.20 0.47
CA THR A 97 -8.24 6.38 -0.34
C THR A 97 -7.53 5.92 -1.61
N LEU A 98 -8.00 6.37 -2.78
CA LEU A 98 -7.42 6.03 -4.08
C LEU A 98 -6.99 7.29 -4.83
N TYR A 99 -5.71 7.35 -5.21
CA TYR A 99 -5.21 8.24 -6.25
C TYR A 99 -5.27 7.49 -7.59
N ASP A 100 -6.43 7.58 -8.25
CA ASP A 100 -6.63 6.98 -9.55
C ASP A 100 -5.87 7.73 -10.65
N ARG A 101 -5.96 7.24 -11.89
CA ARG A 101 -5.27 7.84 -13.05
C ARG A 101 -5.70 9.27 -13.41
N PHE A 102 -6.77 9.80 -12.81
CA PHE A 102 -7.26 11.17 -13.03
C PHE A 102 -6.93 12.10 -11.85
N SER A 103 -6.51 11.53 -10.72
CA SER A 103 -6.09 12.29 -9.55
C SER A 103 -4.84 13.12 -9.84
N PRO A 104 -4.82 14.42 -9.48
CA PRO A 104 -3.59 15.22 -9.55
C PRO A 104 -2.53 14.78 -8.54
N LEU A 105 -2.90 13.90 -7.60
CA LEU A 105 -2.02 13.30 -6.61
C LEU A 105 -1.55 11.89 -7.04
N GLN A 106 -1.84 11.47 -8.27
CA GLN A 106 -1.32 10.21 -8.79
C GLN A 106 0.17 10.33 -9.13
N GLY A 107 0.87 9.21 -8.97
CA GLY A 107 2.29 9.07 -9.28
C GLY A 107 2.74 7.64 -8.96
N ILE A 108 4.05 7.37 -9.08
CA ILE A 108 4.61 6.06 -8.72
C ILE A 108 4.39 5.82 -7.22
N VAL A 109 3.99 4.61 -6.82
CA VAL A 109 3.62 4.27 -5.43
C VAL A 109 4.68 4.64 -4.39
N HIS A 110 5.96 4.50 -4.75
CA HIS A 110 7.08 4.84 -3.86
C HIS A 110 7.46 6.33 -3.88
N VAL A 111 6.94 7.11 -4.84
CA VAL A 111 7.13 8.56 -4.94
C VAL A 111 6.02 9.30 -4.19
N ILE A 112 4.76 8.88 -4.36
CA ILE A 112 3.62 9.53 -3.69
C ILE A 112 3.69 9.43 -2.16
N GLY A 113 4.32 8.37 -1.64
CA GLY A 113 4.46 8.14 -0.21
C GLY A 113 5.13 9.32 0.50
N PRO A 114 6.38 9.67 0.17
CA PRO A 114 7.05 10.83 0.73
C PRO A 114 6.46 12.16 0.24
N GLU A 115 6.09 12.30 -1.03
CA GLU A 115 5.59 13.58 -1.58
C GLU A 115 4.32 14.08 -0.89
N GLN A 116 3.44 13.16 -0.50
CA GLN A 116 2.17 13.48 0.16
C GLN A 116 2.25 13.34 1.68
N GLY A 117 3.44 13.09 2.22
CA GLY A 117 3.67 12.98 3.65
C GLY A 117 3.14 11.69 4.30
N HIS A 118 2.77 10.67 3.52
CA HIS A 118 2.40 9.36 4.07
C HIS A 118 3.62 8.66 4.66
N THR A 119 4.74 8.68 3.95
CA THR A 119 6.03 8.18 4.44
C THR A 119 6.63 9.18 5.42
N GLN A 120 6.85 8.75 6.66
CA GLN A 120 7.40 9.58 7.74
C GLN A 120 8.45 8.80 8.52
N PRO A 121 9.46 9.47 9.12
CA PRO A 121 10.47 8.82 9.93
C PRO A 121 9.88 7.95 11.04
N GLY A 122 10.44 6.76 11.21
CA GLY A 122 10.08 5.84 12.29
C GLY A 122 8.88 4.93 12.01
N LYS A 123 8.21 5.04 10.86
CA LYS A 123 7.11 4.15 10.48
C LYS A 123 7.60 2.79 10.00
N THR A 124 6.81 1.75 10.23
CA THR A 124 6.86 0.49 9.47
C THR A 124 5.90 0.57 8.28
N ILE A 125 6.44 0.38 7.08
CA ILE A 125 5.69 0.57 5.81
C ILE A 125 5.71 -0.72 5.02
N VAL A 126 4.53 -1.13 4.52
CA VAL A 126 4.41 -2.31 3.65
C VAL A 126 3.71 -1.94 2.35
N CYS A 127 4.14 -2.57 1.26
CA CYS A 127 3.49 -2.55 -0.03
C CYS A 127 3.68 -3.90 -0.69
N GLY A 128 2.75 -4.30 -1.55
CA GLY A 128 2.89 -5.48 -2.41
C GLY A 128 3.88 -5.27 -3.55
N ASP A 129 4.96 -4.52 -3.33
CA ASP A 129 6.00 -4.20 -4.32
C ASP A 129 7.40 -4.49 -3.77
N SER A 130 8.29 -5.01 -4.62
CA SER A 130 9.67 -5.37 -4.23
C SER A 130 10.54 -4.18 -3.84
N HIS A 131 10.21 -2.97 -4.29
CA HIS A 131 10.98 -1.74 -4.08
C HIS A 131 10.48 -0.92 -2.89
N THR A 132 9.66 -1.51 -2.01
CA THR A 132 9.18 -0.84 -0.78
C THR A 132 10.30 -0.29 0.10
N SER A 133 11.51 -0.88 0.02
CA SER A 133 12.71 -0.39 0.70
C SER A 133 13.16 1.02 0.28
N THR A 134 12.59 1.60 -0.78
CA THR A 134 12.79 3.01 -1.14
C THR A 134 12.40 3.97 0.00
N HIS A 135 11.51 3.56 0.90
CA HIS A 135 11.05 4.39 2.02
C HIS A 135 12.02 4.42 3.24
N GLY A 136 13.16 3.73 3.15
CA GLY A 136 14.15 3.61 4.23
C GLY A 136 14.11 2.26 4.94
#